data_AF-A0A9P9J0K7-F1
#
_entry.id   AF-A0A9P9J0K7-F1
#
_cell.length_a   1.000
_cell.length_b   1.000
_cell.length_c   1.000
_cell.angle_alpha   90.00
_cell.angle_beta   90.00
_cell.angle_gamma   90.00
#
_symmetry.space_group_name_H-M   'P 1'
#
loop_
_entity.id
_entity.type
_entity.pdbx_description
1 polymer ?
#
loop_
_entity_poly.entity_id
_entity_poly.type
_entity_poly.pdbx_seq_one_letter_code
_entity_poly.pdbx_strand_id
1 'polypeptide(L)' 'MSVVGVDFGTLKTVIAVARNRGVDVVTNEVSNRSTPYVLPSCAVLDRATLPVALLSRH' A
#
# COMPACT_ATOMS: atom_id res chain seq x y z
N MET A 1 -9.60 2.70 -24.10
CA MET A 1 -8.93 3.26 -22.91
C MET A 1 -9.47 2.52 -21.69
N SER A 2 -8.63 2.03 -20.77
CA SER A 2 -9.08 1.30 -19.56
C SER A 2 -9.33 2.25 -18.41
N VAL A 3 -10.41 2.05 -17.66
CA VAL A 3 -10.75 2.86 -16.48
C VAL A 3 -10.08 2.26 -15.25
N VAL A 4 -9.51 3.11 -14.39
CA VAL A 4 -8.91 2.70 -13.12
C VAL A 4 -9.81 3.17 -11.97
N GLY A 5 -10.24 2.22 -11.14
CA GLY A 5 -10.88 2.48 -9.86
C GLY A 5 -9.84 2.44 -8.75
N VAL A 6 -9.93 3.40 -7.82
CA VAL A 6 -9.07 3.46 -6.64
C VAL A 6 -9.96 3.54 -5.42
N ASP A 7 -9.81 2.58 -4.52
CA ASP A 7 -10.48 2.57 -3.22
C ASP A 7 -9.50 3.06 -2.14
N PHE A 8 -9.87 4.14 -1.45
CA PHE A 8 -9.09 4.74 -0.36
C PHE A 8 -9.68 4.33 1.00
N GLY A 9 -9.48 3.07 1.37
CA GLY A 9 -9.80 2.59 2.72
C GLY A 9 -8.83 3.16 3.77
N THR A 10 -9.29 3.28 5.02
CA THR A 10 -8.51 3.83 6.14
C THR A 10 -7.18 3.10 6.39
N LEU A 11 -7.13 1.79 6.15
CA LEU A 11 -5.95 0.95 6.42
C LEU A 11 -5.23 0.49 5.16
N LYS A 12 -5.97 0.31 4.07
CA LYS A 12 -5.48 -0.29 2.83
C LYS A 12 -6.16 0.36 1.65
N THR A 13 -5.41 0.53 0.58
CA THR A 13 -5.89 0.97 -0.71
C THR A 13 -5.91 -0.20 -1.67
N VAL A 14 -6.94 -0.25 -2.52
CA VAL A 14 -7.09 -1.28 -3.54
C VAL A 14 -7.22 -0.59 -4.88
N ILE A 15 -6.47 -1.08 -5.87
CA ILE A 15 -6.49 -0.55 -7.23
C ILE A 15 -7.09 -1.64 -8.12
N ALA A 16 -8.11 -1.26 -8.89
CA ALA A 16 -8.76 -2.16 -9.82
C ALA A 16 -8.84 -1.51 -11.20
N VAL A 17 -8.70 -2.30 -12.26
CA VAL A 17 -8.79 -1.80 -13.64
C VAL A 17 -9.89 -2.55 -14.36
N ALA A 18 -10.80 -1.80 -14.98
CA ALA A 18 -11.79 -2.36 -15.88
C ALA A 18 -11.10 -2.74 -17.20
N ARG A 19 -11.02 -4.05 -17.49
CA ARG A 19 -10.38 -4.58 -18.68
C ARG A 19 -11.24 -5.71 -19.26
N ASN A 20 -11.42 -5.68 -20.58
CA ASN A 20 -12.17 -6.69 -21.33
C ASN A 20 -13.61 -6.88 -20.78
N ARG A 21 -13.93 -8.03 -20.15
CA ARG A 21 -15.26 -8.38 -19.60
C ARG A 21 -15.34 -8.36 -18.07
N GLY A 22 -14.34 -7.81 -17.39
CA GLY A 22 -14.28 -7.86 -15.94
C GLY A 22 -13.47 -6.74 -15.30
N VAL A 23 -13.38 -6.83 -13.99
CA VAL A 23 -12.59 -5.94 -13.15
C VAL A 23 -11.46 -6.77 -12.58
N ASP A 24 -10.22 -6.38 -12.85
CA ASP A 24 -9.04 -7.04 -12.29
C ASP A 24 -8.45 -6.18 -11.17
N VAL A 25 -8.13 -6.83 -10.05
CA VAL A 25 -7.50 -6.18 -8.89
C VAL A 25 -5.99 -6.30 -9.04
N VAL A 26 -5.35 -5.15 -9.20
CA VAL A 26 -3.91 -5.04 -9.47
C VAL A 26 -3.11 -5.41 -8.24
N THR A 27 -2.10 -6.26 -8.43
CA THR A 27 -1.10 -6.55 -7.40
C THR A 27 -0.04 -5.47 -7.36
N ASN A 28 0.47 -5.17 -6.17
CA ASN A 28 1.64 -4.33 -5.98
C ASN A 28 2.95 -5.08 -6.26
N GLU A 29 4.08 -4.42 -6.04
CA GLU A 29 5.43 -4.91 -6.26
C GLU A 29 5.81 -6.11 -5.39
N VAL A 30 5.16 -6.30 -4.24
CA VAL A 30 5.33 -7.45 -3.35
C VAL A 30 4.21 -8.48 -3.51
N SER A 31 3.51 -8.48 -4.66
CA SER A 31 2.47 -9.46 -5.03
C SER A 31 1.21 -9.44 -4.15
N ASN A 32 0.98 -8.35 -3.40
CA ASN A 32 -0.24 -8.15 -2.63
C ASN A 32 -1.31 -7.41 -3.43
N ARG A 33 -2.58 -7.81 -3.31
CA ARG A 33 -3.74 -7.16 -3.96
C ARG A 33 -4.29 -5.94 -3.19
N SER A 34 -3.56 -5.45 -2.19
CA SER A 34 -3.87 -4.24 -1.45
C SER A 34 -2.58 -3.59 -0.98
N THR A 35 -2.50 -2.27 -1.05
CA THR A 35 -1.38 -1.48 -0.54
C THR A 35 -1.75 -0.88 0.81
N PRO A 36 -1.02 -1.16 1.91
CA PRO A 36 -1.30 -0.50 3.18
C PRO A 36 -1.04 1.01 3.05
N TYR A 37 -1.97 1.83 3.54
CA TYR A 37 -1.79 3.29 3.57
C TYR A 37 -0.95 3.65 4.79
N VAL A 38 0.37 3.63 4.61
CA VAL A 38 1.30 4.02 5.66
C VAL A 38 1.94 5.35 5.28
N LEU A 39 1.47 6.42 5.90
CA LEU A 39 2.12 7.73 5.74
C LEU A 39 3.51 7.64 6.39
N PRO A 40 4.58 8.09 5.72
CA PRO A 40 5.96 7.94 6.20
C PRO A 40 6.22 8.59 7.56
N SER A 41 5.39 9.53 7.99
CA SER A 41 5.47 10.09 9.34
C SER A 41 5.16 9.07 10.46
N CYS A 42 4.40 8.01 10.15
CA CYS A 42 4.07 6.94 11.09
C CYS A 42 4.54 5.55 10.60
N ALA A 43 4.92 5.41 9.32
CA ALA A 43 5.33 4.15 8.68
C ALA A 43 6.77 3.70 8.97
N VAL A 44 7.65 4.64 9.33
CA VAL A 44 9.05 4.32 9.67
C VAL A 44 9.15 3.66 11.07
N LEU A 45 8.02 3.47 11.75
CA LEU A 45 7.92 2.78 13.05
C LEU A 45 7.43 1.33 12.92
N ASP A 46 7.54 0.68 11.75
CA ASP A 46 7.36 -0.77 11.68
C ASP A 46 8.59 -1.50 12.26
N ARG A 47 8.34 -2.43 13.18
CA ARG A 47 9.32 -3.05 14.08
C ARG A 47 10.44 -3.85 13.40
N ALA A 48 10.38 -4.04 12.09
CA ALA A 48 11.46 -4.65 11.31
C ALA A 48 12.63 -3.68 10.99
N THR A 49 12.43 -2.35 11.09
CA THR A 49 13.49 -1.34 10.83
C THR A 49 13.91 -0.60 12.12
N LEU A 50 13.22 -0.85 13.23
CA LEU A 50 13.41 -0.13 14.48
C LEU A 50 14.67 -0.38 15.31
N PRO A 51 15.47 -1.48 15.21
CA PRO A 51 16.66 -1.57 16.06
C PRO A 51 17.75 -0.57 15.67
N VAL A 52 17.70 0.01 14.47
CA VAL A 52 18.71 0.99 14.00
C VAL A 52 18.23 2.44 14.15
N ALA A 53 16.92 2.70 14.00
CA ALA A 53 16.36 4.06 14.10
C ALA A 53 16.22 4.58 15.55
N LEU A 54 16.28 3.70 16.55
CA LEU A 54 16.25 4.08 17.98
C LEU A 54 17.60 4.51 18.55
N LEU A 55 18.72 4.35 17.82
CA LEU A 55 20.03 4.92 18.17
C LEU A 55 20.14 6.40 17.77
N SER A 56 19.05 7.17 17.84
CA SER A 56 19.03 8.59 17.43
C SER A 56 18.40 9.54 18.47
N ARG A 57 17.82 9.12 19.60
CA ARG A 57 17.18 10.08 20.53
C ARG A 57 17.39 9.73 22.01
N HIS A 58 18.51 10.23 22.56
CA HIS A 58 18.99 10.22 23.95
C HIS A 58 19.39 8.88 24.57
#